data_AF-A0A927NFN3-F1
#
_entry.id   AF-A0A927NFN3-F1
#
_cell.length_a   1.000
_cell.length_b   1.000
_cell.length_c   1.000
_cell.angle_alpha   90.00
_cell.angle_beta   90.00
_cell.angle_gamma   90.00
#
_symmetry.space_group_name_H-M   'P 1'
#
loop_
_entity.id
_entity.type
_entity.pdbx_description
1 polymer ?
#
loop_
_entity_poly.entity_id
_entity_poly.type
_entity_poly.pdbx_seq_one_letter_code
_entity_poly.pdbx_strand_id
1 'polypeptide(L)'
;MDAKITKQRLGRMLSYDWLKIIGVIVLVIVFWWLIFTMTGTGITPSQQFTVFNHYANVTVDYGPFSQHLQDSVDNGVFSYEVIEPELIDLSTAGNQVDFICTTRFDNSQGDMILIPNITDVQQTTETTSWTYVESFFSRYRQHIVSWDEYMAEARAYLNGYFYGDYTSGELNEEKAAADFRARVKKNKDKRFRKESKLQAGIQAEYARLNKYRDEFMQFEKYLQDGVVALTEVVGRDMETGEPFIRQDTGEYAFKANYALNICPDESKMPGLKDKVNVYYEIQTENGKKKTSAQDMCVMLFSLKEMDQDFQYETTLYLNALIKTCLATTQA
;
A
#
# COMPACT_ATOMS: atom_id res chain seq x y z
N MET A 1 -70.41 -11.86 23.73
CA MET A 1 -70.19 -12.89 22.70
C MET A 1 -68.75 -13.37 22.87
N ASP A 2 -68.57 -14.47 23.60
CA ASP A 2 -67.26 -14.96 24.03
C ASP A 2 -66.65 -15.81 22.89
N ALA A 3 -65.69 -15.24 22.17
CA ALA A 3 -65.09 -15.86 20.99
C ALA A 3 -64.05 -16.91 21.42
N LYS A 4 -64.51 -18.10 21.81
CA LYS A 4 -63.62 -19.25 22.04
C LYS A 4 -62.88 -19.61 20.75
N ILE A 5 -61.58 -19.31 20.70
CA ILE A 5 -60.67 -19.72 19.62
C ILE A 5 -60.47 -21.24 19.75
N THR A 6 -61.14 -22.02 18.90
CA THR A 6 -60.96 -23.47 18.81
C THR A 6 -59.70 -23.79 18.00
N LYS A 7 -58.94 -24.84 18.40
CA LYS A 7 -57.70 -25.31 17.74
C LYS A 7 -57.83 -25.45 16.20
N GLN A 8 -59.02 -25.74 15.72
CA GLN A 8 -59.35 -25.90 14.31
C GLN A 8 -59.30 -24.58 13.51
N ARG A 9 -59.62 -23.43 14.14
CA ARG A 9 -59.48 -22.11 13.51
C ARG A 9 -58.02 -21.67 13.42
N LEU A 10 -57.21 -21.97 14.43
CA LEU A 10 -55.77 -21.70 14.42
C LEU A 10 -55.05 -22.52 13.32
N GLY A 11 -55.42 -23.80 13.16
CA GLY A 11 -54.89 -24.66 12.10
C GLY A 11 -55.25 -24.18 10.69
N ARG A 12 -56.46 -23.65 10.47
CA ARG A 12 -56.86 -23.08 9.17
C ARG A 12 -56.16 -21.76 8.85
N MET A 13 -55.92 -20.92 9.86
CA MET A 13 -55.16 -19.68 9.69
C MET A 13 -53.70 -19.96 9.31
N LEU A 14 -53.06 -20.93 9.99
CA LEU A 14 -51.71 -21.37 9.66
C LEU A 14 -51.64 -22.03 8.27
N SER A 15 -52.61 -22.88 7.89
CA SER A 15 -52.58 -23.56 6.58
C SER A 15 -52.75 -22.64 5.37
N TYR A 16 -53.33 -21.44 5.54
CA TYR A 16 -53.61 -20.51 4.44
C TYR A 16 -52.60 -19.35 4.36
N ASP A 17 -52.02 -18.95 5.49
CA ASP A 17 -51.09 -17.82 5.55
C ASP A 17 -49.63 -18.21 5.83
N TRP A 18 -49.29 -19.49 6.03
CA TRP A 18 -47.89 -19.90 6.28
C TRP A 18 -46.92 -19.46 5.18
N LEU A 19 -47.33 -19.49 3.90
CA LEU A 19 -46.49 -19.05 2.79
C LEU A 19 -46.22 -17.55 2.84
N LYS A 20 -47.22 -16.75 3.23
CA LYS A 20 -47.06 -15.30 3.45
C LYS A 20 -46.19 -15.02 4.66
N ILE A 21 -46.35 -15.78 5.74
CA ILE A 21 -45.52 -15.68 6.95
C ILE A 21 -44.05 -15.98 6.60
N ILE A 22 -43.77 -17.04 5.84
CA ILE A 22 -42.41 -17.34 5.36
C ILE A 22 -41.90 -16.21 4.45
N GLY A 23 -42.72 -15.71 3.52
CA GLY A 23 -42.35 -14.60 2.64
C GLY A 23 -41.97 -13.33 3.42
N VAL A 24 -42.73 -12.98 4.46
CA VAL A 24 -42.42 -11.86 5.36
C VAL A 24 -41.14 -12.12 6.16
N ILE A 25 -40.93 -13.34 6.66
CA ILE A 25 -39.70 -13.70 7.38
C ILE A 25 -38.47 -13.53 6.46
N VAL A 26 -38.53 -14.02 5.22
CA VAL A 26 -37.43 -13.87 4.24
C VAL A 26 -37.18 -12.39 3.96
N LEU A 27 -38.23 -11.60 3.75
CA LEU A 27 -38.11 -10.15 3.54
C LEU A 27 -37.44 -9.44 4.72
N VAL A 28 -37.81 -9.80 5.95
CA VAL A 28 -37.21 -9.24 7.17
C VAL A 28 -35.74 -9.66 7.30
N ILE A 29 -35.39 -10.91 6.98
CA ILE A 29 -34.00 -11.38 6.99
C ILE A 29 -33.17 -10.62 5.95
N VAL A 30 -33.67 -10.49 4.71
CA VAL A 30 -32.98 -9.74 3.64
C VAL A 30 -32.86 -8.27 3.99
N PHE A 31 -33.89 -7.68 4.58
CA PHE A 31 -33.87 -6.29 5.04
C PHE A 31 -32.83 -6.08 6.15
N TRP A 32 -32.77 -6.97 7.15
CA TRP A 32 -31.74 -6.93 8.18
C TRP A 32 -30.34 -7.16 7.59
N TRP A 33 -30.20 -8.09 6.66
CA TRP A 33 -28.93 -8.33 5.98
C TRP A 33 -28.47 -7.12 5.17
N LEU A 34 -29.38 -6.46 4.44
CA LEU A 34 -29.13 -5.19 3.75
C LEU A 34 -28.74 -4.07 4.73
N ILE A 35 -29.43 -3.96 5.87
CA ILE A 35 -29.03 -3.02 6.91
C ILE A 35 -27.62 -3.34 7.39
N PHE A 36 -27.28 -4.59 7.71
CA PHE A 36 -25.93 -4.93 8.20
C PHE A 36 -24.85 -4.67 7.15
N THR A 37 -25.11 -5.01 5.88
CA THR A 37 -24.17 -4.78 4.78
C THR A 37 -24.02 -3.30 4.42
N MET A 38 -25.10 -2.51 4.48
CA MET A 38 -25.06 -1.06 4.17
C MET A 38 -24.65 -0.18 5.36
N THR A 39 -24.85 -0.65 6.60
CA THR A 39 -24.48 0.11 7.81
C THR A 39 -23.12 -0.27 8.39
N GLY A 40 -22.58 -1.42 7.99
CA GLY A 40 -21.18 -1.75 8.20
C GLY A 40 -20.30 -0.69 7.54
N THR A 41 -19.43 -0.05 8.32
CA THR A 41 -18.40 0.80 7.75
C THR A 41 -17.37 -0.13 7.12
N GLY A 42 -17.37 -0.22 5.79
CA GLY A 42 -16.26 -0.84 5.05
C GLY A 42 -14.96 -0.09 5.30
N ILE A 43 -13.84 -0.79 5.15
CA ILE A 43 -12.50 -0.21 5.24
C ILE A 43 -12.36 0.82 4.13
N THR A 44 -11.98 2.05 4.49
CA THR A 44 -11.74 3.10 3.49
C THR A 44 -10.39 2.87 2.82
N PRO A 45 -10.14 3.39 1.59
CA PRO A 45 -8.83 3.28 0.95
C PRO A 45 -7.68 3.76 1.84
N SER A 46 -7.90 4.80 2.65
CA SER A 46 -6.92 5.30 3.64
C SER A 46 -6.65 4.38 4.84
N GLN A 47 -7.49 3.37 5.07
CA GLN A 47 -7.35 2.37 6.13
C GLN A 47 -6.79 1.04 5.61
N GLN A 48 -6.57 0.95 4.30
CA GLN A 48 -6.01 -0.21 3.64
C GLN A 48 -4.60 0.14 3.15
N PHE A 49 -3.61 -0.67 3.52
CA PHE A 49 -2.25 -0.51 2.99
C PHE A 49 -2.02 -1.53 1.89
N THR A 50 -2.02 -1.09 0.64
CA THR A 50 -1.99 -1.96 -0.54
C THR A 50 -0.62 -1.94 -1.22
N VAL A 51 0.02 -3.11 -1.22
CA VAL A 51 1.25 -3.37 -1.96
C VAL A 51 0.91 -4.15 -3.23
N PHE A 52 1.29 -3.61 -4.38
CA PHE A 52 1.26 -4.34 -5.64
C PHE A 52 2.59 -5.06 -5.85
N ASN A 53 2.56 -6.21 -6.51
CA ASN A 53 3.76 -6.89 -6.98
C ASN A 53 3.72 -7.04 -8.50
N HIS A 54 4.76 -6.58 -9.21
CA HIS A 54 4.92 -6.69 -10.66
C HIS A 54 6.39 -6.98 -11.00
N TYR A 55 6.86 -7.53 -12.12
CA TYR A 55 6.43 -7.73 -13.50
C TYR A 55 7.11 -9.05 -13.94
N ALA A 56 6.41 -9.91 -14.70
CA ALA A 56 6.84 -11.12 -15.44
C ALA A 56 7.98 -12.03 -14.92
N ASN A 57 7.78 -13.35 -14.95
CA ASN A 57 8.76 -14.42 -14.59
C ASN A 57 9.48 -14.27 -13.24
N VAL A 58 9.12 -13.26 -12.45
CA VAL A 58 9.51 -13.05 -11.07
C VAL A 58 8.50 -13.80 -10.24
N THR A 59 8.83 -15.04 -9.87
CA THR A 59 8.12 -15.69 -8.78
C THR A 59 8.64 -15.06 -7.50
N VAL A 60 7.80 -14.29 -6.79
CA VAL A 60 8.09 -13.93 -5.41
C VAL A 60 7.55 -15.06 -4.55
N ASP A 61 8.28 -15.52 -3.53
CA ASP A 61 7.67 -16.36 -2.51
C ASP A 61 6.68 -15.50 -1.71
N TYR A 62 5.41 -15.58 -2.09
CA TYR A 62 4.35 -14.75 -1.49
C TYR A 62 4.13 -15.07 -0.02
N GLY A 63 4.39 -16.30 0.43
CA GLY A 63 4.13 -16.72 1.80
C GLY A 63 4.90 -15.86 2.81
N PRO A 64 6.24 -15.83 2.74
CA PRO A 64 7.08 -15.04 3.64
C PRO A 64 6.84 -13.53 3.57
N PHE A 65 6.56 -12.98 2.39
CA PHE A 65 6.30 -11.54 2.23
C PHE A 65 4.92 -11.14 2.74
N SER A 66 3.88 -11.87 2.34
CA SER A 66 2.50 -11.67 2.83
C SER A 66 2.43 -11.85 4.34
N GLN A 67 3.12 -12.85 4.88
CA GLN A 67 3.23 -13.03 6.33
C GLN A 67 3.94 -11.86 7.00
N HIS A 68 5.07 -11.38 6.46
CA HIS A 68 5.76 -10.22 7.03
C HIS A 68 4.88 -8.95 7.01
N LEU A 69 4.11 -8.77 5.95
CA LEU A 69 3.16 -7.66 5.84
C LEU A 69 2.04 -7.77 6.89
N GLN A 70 1.51 -8.96 7.13
CA GLN A 70 0.53 -9.21 8.19
C GLN A 70 1.15 -9.04 9.60
N ASP A 71 2.33 -9.61 9.83
CA ASP A 71 3.08 -9.48 11.09
C ASP A 71 3.41 -8.00 11.37
N SER A 72 3.59 -7.18 10.33
CA SER A 72 3.83 -5.74 10.49
C SER A 72 2.61 -5.03 11.08
N VAL A 73 1.40 -5.45 10.74
CA VAL A 73 0.18 -4.94 11.41
C VAL A 73 0.13 -5.41 12.86
N ASP A 74 0.37 -6.69 13.11
CA ASP A 74 0.27 -7.28 14.45
C ASP A 74 1.33 -6.74 15.42
N ASN A 75 2.52 -6.42 14.92
CA ASN A 75 3.61 -5.81 15.67
C ASN A 75 3.49 -4.28 15.78
N GLY A 76 2.41 -3.69 15.25
CA GLY A 76 2.14 -2.26 15.32
C GLY A 76 3.17 -1.43 14.55
N VAL A 77 3.66 -1.90 13.40
CA VAL A 77 4.53 -1.15 12.46
C VAL A 77 3.76 0.00 11.84
N PHE A 78 2.54 -0.25 11.40
CA PHE A 78 1.68 0.80 10.87
C PHE A 78 1.10 1.67 11.97
N SER A 79 0.59 2.84 11.60
CA SER A 79 -0.21 3.62 12.54
C SER A 79 -1.57 2.97 12.80
N TYR A 80 -2.29 3.51 13.79
CA TYR A 80 -3.63 3.05 14.18
C TYR A 80 -4.69 3.21 13.06
N GLU A 81 -4.34 3.88 11.95
CA GLU A 81 -5.20 4.13 10.81
C GLU A 81 -5.25 2.95 9.84
N VAL A 82 -4.13 2.24 9.66
CA VAL A 82 -4.08 1.03 8.85
C VAL A 82 -4.76 -0.10 9.62
N ILE A 83 -5.82 -0.64 9.02
CA ILE A 83 -6.59 -1.75 9.58
C ILE A 83 -6.20 -3.06 8.90
N GLU A 84 -6.06 -3.03 7.59
CA GLU A 84 -5.83 -4.23 6.80
C GLU A 84 -4.75 -3.98 5.74
N PRO A 85 -3.72 -4.82 5.68
CA PRO A 85 -2.80 -4.80 4.56
C PRO A 85 -3.35 -5.66 3.42
N GLU A 86 -3.13 -5.24 2.18
CA GLU A 86 -3.48 -6.01 1.00
C GLU A 86 -2.24 -6.20 0.12
N LEU A 87 -1.96 -7.45 -0.26
CA LEU A 87 -0.97 -7.77 -1.27
C LEU A 87 -1.71 -8.15 -2.56
N ILE A 88 -1.51 -7.38 -3.62
CA ILE A 88 -2.08 -7.66 -4.95
C ILE A 88 -0.98 -8.23 -5.83
N ASP A 89 -1.09 -9.53 -6.12
CA ASP A 89 -0.21 -10.20 -7.07
C ASP A 89 -0.66 -9.90 -8.51
N LEU A 90 0.15 -9.17 -9.26
CA LEU A 90 -0.08 -8.90 -10.68
C LEU A 90 0.59 -9.95 -11.59
N SER A 91 1.42 -10.85 -11.07
CA SER A 91 2.16 -11.83 -11.89
C SER A 91 1.23 -12.85 -12.55
N THR A 92 0.13 -13.20 -11.88
CA THR A 92 -0.87 -14.18 -12.32
C THR A 92 -2.01 -13.55 -13.13
N ALA A 93 -2.10 -12.21 -13.15
CA ALA A 93 -3.20 -11.48 -13.78
C ALA A 93 -3.10 -11.42 -15.32
N GLY A 94 -1.94 -11.70 -15.90
CA GLY A 94 -1.73 -11.71 -17.36
C GLY A 94 -2.22 -10.43 -18.03
N ASN A 95 -3.14 -10.55 -19.00
CA ASN A 95 -3.70 -9.39 -19.72
C ASN A 95 -4.62 -8.51 -18.86
N GLN A 96 -4.96 -8.91 -17.63
CA GLN A 96 -5.83 -8.14 -16.74
C GLN A 96 -5.08 -7.12 -15.88
N VAL A 97 -3.74 -7.11 -15.90
CA VAL A 97 -2.93 -6.18 -15.11
C VAL A 97 -3.37 -4.73 -15.32
N ASP A 98 -3.53 -4.31 -16.59
CA ASP A 98 -3.97 -2.95 -16.91
C ASP A 98 -5.33 -2.61 -16.32
N PHE A 99 -6.28 -3.55 -16.39
CA PHE A 99 -7.60 -3.38 -15.83
C PHE A 99 -7.55 -3.26 -14.30
N ILE A 100 -6.77 -4.12 -13.63
CA ILE A 100 -6.62 -4.11 -12.17
C ILE A 100 -5.98 -2.79 -11.72
N CYS A 101 -4.84 -2.42 -12.29
CA CYS A 101 -4.12 -1.20 -11.94
C CYS A 101 -5.00 0.04 -12.17
N THR A 102 -5.58 0.19 -13.36
CA THR A 102 -6.42 1.35 -13.69
C THR A 102 -7.62 1.45 -12.75
N THR A 103 -8.33 0.33 -12.52
CA THR A 103 -9.50 0.31 -11.63
C THR A 103 -9.12 0.69 -10.21
N ARG A 104 -8.01 0.18 -9.67
CA ARG A 104 -7.56 0.48 -8.31
C ARG A 104 -7.10 1.93 -8.19
N PHE A 105 -6.29 2.42 -9.14
CA PHE A 105 -5.81 3.81 -9.12
C PHE A 105 -6.94 4.82 -9.29
N ASP A 106 -7.94 4.54 -10.13
CA ASP A 106 -9.14 5.39 -10.28
C ASP A 106 -9.99 5.45 -9.00
N ASN A 107 -9.91 4.42 -8.15
CA ASN A 107 -10.55 4.39 -6.83
C ASN A 107 -9.60 4.83 -5.69
N SER A 108 -8.46 5.43 -6.02
CA SER A 108 -7.42 5.84 -5.07
C SER A 108 -6.96 4.73 -4.12
N GLN A 109 -6.82 3.51 -4.63
CA GLN A 109 -6.33 2.35 -3.91
C GLN A 109 -4.93 1.95 -4.38
N GLY A 110 -3.96 1.98 -3.47
CA GLY A 110 -2.57 1.63 -3.74
C GLY A 110 -1.58 2.57 -3.08
N ASP A 111 -0.57 2.00 -2.43
CA ASP A 111 0.50 2.75 -1.77
C ASP A 111 1.83 2.59 -2.51
N MET A 112 2.17 1.35 -2.85
CA MET A 112 3.45 1.05 -3.49
C MET A 112 3.38 -0.18 -4.38
N ILE A 113 4.39 -0.30 -5.25
CA ILE A 113 4.65 -1.52 -6.02
C ILE A 113 6.08 -2.00 -5.82
N LEU A 114 6.22 -3.30 -5.58
CA LEU A 114 7.49 -4.01 -5.67
C LEU A 114 7.71 -4.48 -7.09
N ILE A 115 8.86 -4.13 -7.65
CA ILE A 115 9.19 -4.42 -9.05
C ILE A 115 10.70 -4.56 -9.26
N PRO A 116 11.20 -5.60 -9.94
CA PRO A 116 12.63 -5.72 -10.18
C PRO A 116 13.10 -4.81 -11.30
N ASN A 117 14.26 -4.18 -11.12
CA ASN A 117 14.90 -3.36 -12.13
C ASN A 117 15.82 -4.18 -13.05
N ILE A 118 15.24 -5.20 -13.69
CA ILE A 118 15.93 -6.04 -14.67
C ILE A 118 15.26 -5.94 -16.03
N THR A 119 16.04 -6.15 -17.08
CA THR A 119 15.57 -6.13 -18.47
C THR A 119 14.68 -7.33 -18.77
N ASP A 120 13.58 -7.10 -19.49
CA ASP A 120 12.70 -8.17 -19.95
C ASP A 120 13.43 -9.06 -20.98
N VAL A 121 13.78 -10.28 -20.57
CA VAL A 121 14.56 -11.25 -21.38
C VAL A 121 13.76 -11.75 -22.59
N GLN A 122 12.44 -11.52 -22.68
CA GLN A 122 11.63 -11.96 -23.83
C GLN A 122 11.65 -10.99 -25.02
N GLN A 123 12.24 -9.80 -24.91
CA GLN A 123 12.34 -8.83 -26.02
C GLN A 123 13.64 -9.00 -26.87
N THR A 124 14.08 -10.23 -27.13
CA THR A 124 15.30 -10.54 -27.91
C THR A 124 15.13 -10.40 -29.43
N THR A 125 14.49 -9.32 -29.91
CA THR A 125 14.47 -8.96 -31.34
C THR A 125 14.62 -7.45 -31.49
N GLU A 126 15.82 -6.95 -31.75
CA GLU A 126 16.23 -5.60 -32.25
C GLU A 126 15.43 -4.34 -31.84
N THR A 127 14.63 -4.41 -30.79
CA THR A 127 13.75 -3.35 -30.28
C THR A 127 14.27 -2.97 -28.91
N THR A 128 14.26 -1.69 -28.57
CA THR A 128 14.71 -1.12 -27.29
C THR A 128 14.39 -2.04 -26.12
N SER A 129 15.41 -2.49 -25.39
CA SER A 129 15.22 -3.38 -24.24
C SER A 129 14.84 -2.56 -23.00
N TRP A 130 13.71 -2.85 -22.39
CA TRP A 130 13.20 -2.13 -21.23
C TRP A 130 13.41 -2.92 -19.95
N THR A 131 13.74 -2.21 -18.86
CA THR A 131 13.55 -2.78 -17.53
C THR A 131 12.06 -2.84 -17.17
N TYR A 132 11.70 -3.69 -16.23
CA TYR A 132 10.32 -3.72 -15.73
C TYR A 132 9.93 -2.41 -15.04
N VAL A 133 10.85 -1.78 -14.31
CA VAL A 133 10.67 -0.44 -13.73
C VAL A 133 10.31 0.59 -14.81
N GLU A 134 11.09 0.68 -15.88
CA GLU A 134 10.84 1.63 -16.97
C GLU A 134 9.52 1.33 -17.71
N SER A 135 9.20 0.05 -17.91
CA SER A 135 7.95 -0.38 -18.56
C SER A 135 6.73 0.03 -17.75
N PHE A 136 6.76 -0.22 -16.44
CA PHE A 136 5.68 0.16 -15.54
C PHE A 136 5.56 1.68 -15.40
N PHE A 137 6.69 2.37 -15.24
CA PHE A 137 6.72 3.84 -15.17
C PHE A 137 6.09 4.46 -16.41
N SER A 138 6.50 4.04 -17.60
CA SER A 138 6.02 4.63 -18.86
C SER A 138 4.50 4.50 -19.02
N ARG A 139 3.91 3.41 -18.50
CA ARG A 139 2.47 3.15 -18.55
C ARG A 139 1.65 3.89 -17.50
N TYR A 140 2.15 3.99 -16.27
CA TYR A 140 1.38 4.51 -15.13
C TYR A 140 1.96 5.78 -14.48
N ARG A 141 2.90 6.47 -15.14
CA ARG A 141 3.59 7.67 -14.64
C ARG A 141 2.68 8.71 -13.99
N GLN A 142 1.45 8.89 -14.47
CA GLN A 142 0.51 9.88 -13.93
C GLN A 142 0.03 9.56 -12.50
N HIS A 143 0.23 8.32 -12.04
CA HIS A 143 -0.11 7.84 -10.70
C HIS A 143 1.13 7.62 -9.83
N ILE A 144 2.34 7.91 -10.32
CA ILE A 144 3.60 7.64 -9.63
C ILE A 144 4.22 8.96 -9.17
N VAL A 145 4.69 8.99 -7.93
CA VAL A 145 5.46 10.12 -7.37
C VAL A 145 6.94 9.78 -7.32
N SER A 146 7.78 10.79 -7.56
CA SER A 146 9.23 10.61 -7.38
C SER A 146 9.57 10.51 -5.90
N TRP A 147 10.59 9.73 -5.56
CA TRP A 147 11.11 9.68 -4.19
C TRP A 147 11.64 11.04 -3.73
N ASP A 148 12.19 11.86 -4.63
CA ASP A 148 12.64 13.22 -4.28
C ASP A 148 11.47 14.08 -3.78
N GLU A 149 10.35 14.06 -4.51
CA GLU A 149 9.11 14.77 -4.16
C GLU A 149 8.52 14.21 -2.86
N TYR A 150 8.36 12.88 -2.76
CA TYR A 150 7.86 12.22 -1.55
C TYR A 150 8.67 12.58 -0.30
N MET A 151 10.00 12.54 -0.39
CA MET A 151 10.89 12.87 0.72
C MET A 151 10.85 14.37 1.06
N ALA A 152 10.69 15.24 0.07
CA ALA A 152 10.52 16.68 0.31
C ALA A 152 9.18 16.97 1.00
N GLU A 153 8.10 16.34 0.56
CA GLU A 153 6.77 16.45 1.17
C GLU A 153 6.76 15.90 2.60
N ALA A 154 7.40 14.74 2.84
CA ALA A 154 7.56 14.16 4.17
C ALA A 154 8.27 15.11 5.15
N ARG A 155 9.38 15.73 4.72
CA ARG A 155 10.09 16.74 5.53
C ARG A 155 9.21 17.96 5.81
N ALA A 156 8.49 18.46 4.80
CA ALA A 156 7.59 19.59 4.96
C ALA A 156 6.43 19.28 5.92
N TYR A 157 5.86 18.06 5.81
CA TYR A 157 4.82 17.57 6.69
C TYR A 157 5.29 17.51 8.14
N LEU A 158 6.43 16.86 8.40
CA LEU A 158 7.00 16.77 9.74
C LEU A 158 7.36 18.15 10.31
N ASN A 159 7.97 19.04 9.52
CA ASN A 159 8.21 20.43 9.96
C ASN A 159 6.92 21.20 10.28
N GLY A 160 5.77 20.77 9.75
CA GLY A 160 4.48 21.31 10.14
C GLY A 160 4.10 20.96 11.58
N TYR A 161 4.56 19.82 12.12
CA TYR A 161 4.17 19.31 13.44
C TYR A 161 5.24 19.44 14.52
N PHE A 162 6.49 19.68 14.16
CA PHE A 162 7.59 19.85 15.11
C PHE A 162 8.08 21.29 15.11
N TYR A 163 8.35 21.85 16.29
CA TYR A 163 8.79 23.25 16.38
C TYR A 163 10.17 23.45 15.74
N GLY A 164 10.22 24.28 14.69
CA GLY A 164 11.45 24.56 13.96
C GLY A 164 11.76 23.48 12.94
N ASP A 165 12.70 22.59 13.29
CA ASP A 165 13.18 21.50 12.44
C ASP A 165 12.75 20.16 13.05
N TYR A 166 12.09 19.31 12.26
CA TYR A 166 11.62 18.01 12.71
C TYR A 166 12.72 17.11 13.28
N THR A 167 13.98 17.28 12.87
CA THR A 167 15.11 16.46 13.35
C THR A 167 15.50 16.72 14.81
N SER A 168 15.09 17.86 15.38
CA SER A 168 15.50 18.29 16.73
C SER A 168 14.38 18.92 17.54
N GLY A 169 13.30 19.35 16.89
CA GLY A 169 12.17 20.02 17.48
C GLY A 169 11.29 19.11 18.32
N GLU A 170 10.65 19.70 19.33
CA GLU A 170 9.60 19.05 20.09
C GLU A 170 8.28 19.05 19.32
N LEU A 171 7.45 18.02 19.55
CA LEU A 171 6.14 17.92 18.93
C LEU A 171 5.25 19.09 19.38
N ASN A 172 4.66 19.78 18.41
CA ASN A 172 3.59 20.75 18.66
C ASN A 172 2.28 19.98 18.93
N GLU A 173 2.12 19.55 20.18
CA GLU A 173 0.96 18.78 20.64
C GLU A 173 -0.38 19.51 20.46
N GLU A 174 -0.37 20.85 20.53
CA GLU A 174 -1.56 21.67 20.31
C GLU A 174 -2.02 21.57 18.84
N LYS A 175 -1.09 21.75 17.90
CA LYS A 175 -1.37 21.62 16.46
C LYS A 175 -1.77 20.19 16.11
N ALA A 176 -1.02 19.19 16.58
CA ALA A 176 -1.34 17.78 16.33
C ALA A 176 -2.75 17.42 16.82
N ALA A 177 -3.14 17.87 18.02
CA ALA A 177 -4.48 17.61 18.54
C ALA A 177 -5.57 18.43 17.85
N ALA A 178 -5.28 19.65 17.38
CA ALA A 178 -6.21 20.46 16.62
C ALA A 178 -6.51 19.82 15.25
N ASP A 179 -5.47 19.41 14.53
CA ASP A 179 -5.58 18.78 13.21
C ASP A 179 -6.25 17.40 13.32
N PHE A 180 -5.90 16.59 14.33
CA PHE A 180 -6.59 15.33 14.61
C PHE A 180 -8.09 15.52 14.81
N ARG A 181 -8.50 16.49 15.64
CA ARG A 181 -9.93 16.80 15.87
C ARG A 181 -10.60 17.27 14.58
N ALA A 182 -9.93 18.09 13.78
CA ALA A 182 -10.44 18.55 12.50
C ALA A 182 -10.66 17.37 11.53
N ARG A 183 -9.70 16.44 11.45
CA ARG A 183 -9.76 15.23 10.63
C ARG A 183 -10.90 14.30 11.06
N VAL A 184 -10.99 13.97 12.36
CA VAL A 184 -12.08 13.16 12.91
C VAL A 184 -13.44 13.75 12.57
N LYS A 185 -13.59 15.07 12.66
CA LYS A 185 -14.83 15.78 12.32
C LYS A 185 -15.12 15.76 10.81
N LYS A 186 -14.13 16.05 9.98
CA LYS A 186 -14.21 16.02 8.50
C LYS A 186 -14.68 14.65 8.02
N ASN A 187 -14.04 13.59 8.51
CA ASN A 187 -14.25 12.21 8.07
C ASN A 187 -15.41 11.52 8.80
N LYS A 188 -16.04 12.19 9.78
CA LYS A 188 -17.11 11.65 10.63
C LYS A 188 -16.74 10.30 11.26
N ASP A 189 -15.48 10.16 11.67
CA ASP A 189 -14.94 8.89 12.13
C ASP A 189 -15.67 8.38 13.38
N LYS A 190 -16.32 7.23 13.24
CA LYS A 190 -17.15 6.63 14.28
C LYS A 190 -16.31 6.11 15.45
N ARG A 191 -15.02 5.83 15.25
CA ARG A 191 -14.08 5.32 16.28
C ARG A 191 -13.90 6.31 17.42
N PHE A 192 -13.99 7.61 17.14
CA PHE A 192 -13.67 8.70 18.06
C PHE A 192 -14.88 9.51 18.55
N ARG A 193 -16.10 8.94 18.50
CA ARG A 193 -17.35 9.63 18.92
C ARG A 193 -17.43 9.94 20.42
N LYS A 194 -16.80 9.12 21.26
CA LYS A 194 -16.80 9.30 22.71
C LYS A 194 -15.61 10.17 23.10
N GLU A 195 -15.79 11.09 24.04
CA GLU A 195 -14.70 11.96 24.52
C GLU A 195 -13.49 11.15 24.99
N SER A 196 -13.70 10.05 25.74
CA SER A 196 -12.60 9.18 26.16
C SER A 196 -11.84 8.51 25.01
N LYS A 197 -12.53 8.20 23.90
CA LYS A 197 -11.91 7.66 22.69
C LYS A 197 -11.20 8.76 21.91
N LEU A 198 -11.76 9.96 21.85
CA LEU A 198 -11.13 11.12 21.23
C LEU A 198 -9.79 11.44 21.92
N GLN A 199 -9.77 11.47 23.26
CA GLN A 199 -8.54 11.70 24.02
C GLN A 199 -7.50 10.59 23.82
N ALA A 200 -7.92 9.32 23.80
CA ALA A 200 -7.02 8.22 23.47
C ALA A 200 -6.48 8.31 22.03
N GLY A 201 -7.31 8.76 21.08
CA GLY A 201 -6.92 9.01 19.70
C GLY A 201 -5.88 10.12 19.57
N ILE A 202 -5.99 11.18 20.35
CA ILE A 202 -4.98 12.25 20.40
C ILE A 202 -3.63 11.72 20.90
N GLN A 203 -3.62 10.88 21.94
CA GLN A 203 -2.39 10.25 22.41
C GLN A 203 -1.78 9.30 21.36
N ALA A 204 -2.64 8.56 20.65
CA ALA A 204 -2.20 7.73 19.52
C ALA A 204 -1.64 8.57 18.37
N GLU A 205 -2.19 9.77 18.13
CA GLU A 205 -1.67 10.71 17.14
C GLU A 205 -0.28 11.23 17.50
N TYR A 206 -0.05 11.56 18.77
CA TYR A 206 1.27 11.97 19.24
C TYR A 206 2.29 10.86 19.06
N ALA A 207 1.92 9.62 19.41
CA ALA A 207 2.76 8.45 19.19
C ALA A 207 3.02 8.22 17.70
N ARG A 208 2.01 8.38 16.84
CA ARG A 208 2.12 8.26 15.38
C ARG A 208 3.12 9.25 14.81
N LEU A 209 3.01 10.53 15.15
CA LEU A 209 3.89 11.57 14.61
C LEU A 209 5.34 11.41 15.08
N ASN A 210 5.56 11.09 16.35
CA ASN A 210 6.91 10.81 16.86
C ASN A 210 7.51 9.57 16.20
N LYS A 211 6.74 8.49 16.10
CA LYS A 211 7.18 7.27 15.42
C LYS A 211 7.52 7.56 13.97
N TYR A 212 6.66 8.28 13.26
CA TYR A 212 6.90 8.61 11.86
C TYR A 212 8.16 9.45 11.69
N ARG A 213 8.38 10.46 12.55
CA ARG A 213 9.64 11.23 12.60
C ARG A 213 10.86 10.32 12.75
N ASP A 214 10.85 9.45 13.76
CA ASP A 214 12.00 8.62 14.10
C ASP A 214 12.30 7.60 13.00
N GLU A 215 11.26 7.01 12.41
CA GLU A 215 11.39 6.10 11.28
C GLU A 215 11.84 6.83 10.01
N PHE A 216 11.30 8.01 9.72
CA PHE A 216 11.73 8.78 8.54
C PHE A 216 13.22 9.16 8.61
N MET A 217 13.70 9.61 9.77
CA MET A 217 15.13 9.88 9.98
C MET A 217 15.99 8.60 9.81
N GLN A 218 15.49 7.46 10.30
CA GLN A 218 16.19 6.18 10.13
C GLN A 218 16.21 5.74 8.66
N PHE A 219 15.15 6.01 7.89
CA PHE A 219 15.11 5.73 6.47
C PHE A 219 16.12 6.59 5.69
N GLU A 220 16.19 7.89 6.01
CA GLU A 220 17.22 8.78 5.45
C GLU A 220 18.63 8.29 5.74
N LYS A 221 18.86 7.73 6.93
CA LYS A 221 20.15 7.11 7.27
C LYS A 221 20.42 5.86 6.42
N TYR A 222 19.44 5.01 6.16
CA TYR A 222 19.61 3.86 5.27
C TYR A 222 19.98 4.27 3.83
N LEU A 223 19.43 5.39 3.35
CA LEU A 223 19.83 5.98 2.07
C LEU A 223 21.29 6.48 2.12
N GLN A 224 21.68 7.19 3.17
CA GLN A 224 23.04 7.70 3.34
C GLN A 224 24.10 6.58 3.45
N ASP A 225 23.77 5.52 4.19
CA ASP A 225 24.65 4.35 4.40
C ASP A 225 24.67 3.42 3.15
N GLY A 226 23.86 3.71 2.14
CA GLY A 226 23.71 2.92 0.92
C GLY A 226 23.20 1.50 1.21
N VAL A 227 22.34 1.35 2.23
CA VAL A 227 21.57 0.12 2.49
C VAL A 227 20.45 -0.01 1.47
N VAL A 228 19.86 1.13 1.09
CA VAL A 228 18.93 1.28 -0.04
C VAL A 228 19.46 2.40 -0.94
N ALA A 229 19.06 2.43 -2.20
CA ALA A 229 19.53 3.42 -3.17
C ALA A 229 18.39 3.94 -4.05
N LEU A 230 18.41 5.23 -4.34
CA LEU A 230 17.51 5.82 -5.33
C LEU A 230 17.92 5.40 -6.74
N THR A 231 16.93 5.08 -7.56
CA THR A 231 17.07 4.69 -8.95
C THR A 231 16.41 5.74 -9.83
N GLU A 232 17.23 6.38 -10.67
CA GLU A 232 16.76 7.30 -11.69
C GLU A 232 16.00 6.54 -12.79
N VAL A 233 14.82 7.03 -13.15
CA VAL A 233 13.98 6.47 -14.22
C VAL A 233 13.69 7.55 -15.23
N VAL A 234 13.85 7.22 -16.51
CA VAL A 234 13.54 8.10 -17.63
C VAL A 234 12.25 7.64 -18.29
N GLY A 235 11.27 8.53 -18.34
CA GLY A 235 10.03 8.31 -19.07
C GLY A 235 10.28 8.31 -20.57
N ARG A 236 9.77 7.28 -21.23
CA ARG A 236 9.89 7.09 -22.67
C ARG A 236 8.54 6.71 -23.24
N ASP A 237 8.36 7.00 -24.51
CA ASP A 237 7.19 6.59 -25.27
C ASP A 237 7.28 5.09 -25.56
N MET A 238 6.22 4.34 -25.25
CA MET A 238 6.23 2.87 -25.39
C MET A 238 6.15 2.41 -26.86
N GLU A 239 5.68 3.24 -27.79
CA GLU A 239 5.59 2.89 -29.21
C GLU A 239 6.93 3.12 -29.92
N THR A 240 7.62 4.20 -29.56
CA THR A 240 8.86 4.63 -30.24
C THR A 240 10.14 4.29 -29.47
N GLY A 241 10.07 4.10 -28.16
CA GLY A 241 11.24 3.94 -27.28
C GLY A 241 12.01 5.23 -26.99
N GLU A 242 11.58 6.33 -27.60
CA GLU A 242 12.22 7.63 -27.44
C GLU A 242 11.85 8.26 -26.10
N PRO A 243 12.81 8.90 -25.41
CA PRO A 243 12.51 9.64 -24.20
C PRO A 243 11.57 10.81 -24.50
N PHE A 244 10.71 11.13 -23.53
CA PHE A 244 9.98 12.38 -23.59
C PHE A 244 10.96 13.54 -23.36
N ILE A 245 11.13 14.40 -24.36
CA ILE A 245 12.01 15.58 -24.30
C ILE A 245 11.15 16.85 -24.32
N ARG A 246 11.49 17.81 -23.46
CA ARG A 246 10.88 19.15 -23.46
C ARG A 246 11.40 19.95 -24.64
N GLN A 247 10.51 20.45 -25.49
CA GLN A 247 10.88 21.14 -26.73
C GLN A 247 11.60 22.47 -26.51
N ASP A 248 11.40 23.12 -25.36
CA ASP A 248 11.97 24.41 -24.99
C ASP A 248 13.39 24.30 -24.40
N THR A 249 13.69 23.24 -23.64
CA THR A 249 15.00 23.07 -22.98
C THR A 249 15.87 21.98 -23.61
N GLY A 250 15.28 21.03 -24.34
CA GLY A 250 15.98 19.83 -24.82
C GLY A 250 16.26 18.80 -23.71
N GLU A 251 15.75 19.01 -22.50
CA GLU A 251 15.92 18.11 -21.36
C GLU A 251 14.82 17.05 -21.31
N TYR A 252 15.08 15.95 -20.58
CA TYR A 252 14.09 14.93 -20.31
C TYR A 252 12.87 15.52 -19.57
N ALA A 253 11.68 15.34 -20.13
CA ALA A 253 10.43 15.80 -19.54
C ALA A 253 10.06 15.03 -18.26
N PHE A 254 10.41 13.74 -18.22
CA PHE A 254 10.18 12.84 -17.08
C PHE A 254 11.49 12.11 -16.76
N LYS A 255 12.26 12.68 -15.85
CA LYS A 255 13.51 12.10 -15.36
C LYS A 255 13.70 12.49 -13.90
N ALA A 256 13.57 11.51 -13.01
CA ALA A 256 13.73 11.69 -11.57
C ALA A 256 13.97 10.33 -10.89
N ASN A 257 14.19 10.34 -9.57
CA ASN A 257 14.29 9.12 -8.77
C ASN A 257 12.89 8.51 -8.53
N TYR A 258 12.31 7.86 -9.53
CA TYR A 258 10.98 7.25 -9.42
C TYR A 258 10.97 5.86 -8.77
N ALA A 259 12.14 5.25 -8.58
CA ALA A 259 12.29 3.95 -7.95
C ALA A 259 13.30 3.98 -6.80
N LEU A 260 13.10 3.13 -5.80
CA LEU A 260 14.03 2.89 -4.70
C LEU A 260 14.49 1.44 -4.78
N ASN A 261 15.75 1.20 -5.10
CA ASN A 261 16.37 -0.11 -4.95
C ASN A 261 16.51 -0.45 -3.46
N ILE A 262 15.74 -1.43 -3.01
CA ILE A 262 15.74 -1.91 -1.61
C ILE A 262 16.86 -2.93 -1.34
N CYS A 263 17.57 -3.39 -2.38
CA CYS A 263 18.70 -4.30 -2.29
C CYS A 263 19.80 -3.96 -3.32
N PRO A 264 20.45 -2.79 -3.21
CA PRO A 264 21.55 -2.46 -4.11
C PRO A 264 22.76 -3.38 -3.91
N ASP A 265 22.90 -3.95 -2.71
CA ASP A 265 23.96 -4.87 -2.32
C ASP A 265 23.42 -5.95 -1.39
N GLU A 266 23.30 -7.18 -1.90
CA GLU A 266 22.82 -8.32 -1.11
C GLU A 266 23.70 -8.63 0.10
N SER A 267 24.98 -8.26 0.08
CA SER A 267 25.87 -8.48 1.23
C SER A 267 25.48 -7.61 2.43
N LYS A 268 24.83 -6.47 2.20
CA LYS A 268 24.33 -5.59 3.26
C LYS A 268 22.98 -6.02 3.79
N MET A 269 22.15 -6.69 2.98
CA MET A 269 20.79 -7.10 3.36
C MET A 269 20.50 -8.55 2.94
N PRO A 270 21.21 -9.54 3.50
CA PRO A 270 21.16 -10.92 3.02
C PRO A 270 19.80 -11.61 3.26
N GLY A 271 19.04 -11.16 4.27
CA GLY A 271 17.72 -11.74 4.59
C GLY A 271 16.60 -11.32 3.64
N LEU A 272 16.81 -10.32 2.78
CA LEU A 272 15.75 -9.83 1.90
C LEU A 272 15.34 -10.88 0.87
N LYS A 273 16.29 -11.67 0.35
CA LYS A 273 16.01 -12.77 -0.60
C LYS A 273 15.08 -13.84 -0.06
N ASP A 274 14.98 -13.99 1.26
CA ASP A 274 14.09 -14.95 1.91
C ASP A 274 12.66 -14.40 2.03
N LYS A 275 12.46 -13.12 1.73
CA LYS A 275 11.17 -12.43 1.72
C LYS A 275 10.72 -12.07 0.31
N VAL A 276 11.59 -11.41 -0.45
CA VAL A 276 11.34 -10.96 -1.81
C VAL A 276 12.52 -11.36 -2.68
N ASN A 277 12.25 -12.09 -3.75
CA ASN A 277 13.30 -12.50 -4.67
C ASN A 277 12.82 -12.59 -6.11
N VAL A 278 13.79 -12.53 -6.99
CA VAL A 278 13.69 -12.82 -8.41
C VAL A 278 14.39 -14.15 -8.68
N TYR A 279 13.72 -15.00 -9.46
CA TYR A 279 14.33 -16.19 -10.03
C TYR A 279 14.86 -15.87 -11.43
N TYR A 280 16.09 -16.27 -11.71
CA TYR A 280 16.59 -16.38 -13.07
C TYR A 280 17.15 -17.78 -13.31
N GLU A 281 16.79 -18.36 -14.45
CA GLU A 281 17.40 -19.60 -14.91
C GLU A 281 18.79 -19.29 -15.46
N ILE A 282 19.83 -19.85 -14.82
CA ILE A 282 21.17 -19.79 -15.38
C ILE A 282 21.25 -20.90 -16.44
N GLN A 283 21.56 -20.53 -17.68
CA GLN A 283 21.87 -21.50 -18.73
C GLN A 283 23.15 -22.27 -18.36
N THR A 284 22.93 -23.37 -17.65
CA THR A 284 23.91 -24.42 -17.34
C THR A 284 23.31 -25.72 -17.86
N GLU A 285 24.14 -26.72 -18.20
CA GLU A 285 23.68 -28.04 -18.68
C GLU A 285 22.64 -28.71 -17.76
N ASN A 286 22.50 -28.25 -16.50
CA ASN A 286 21.58 -28.77 -15.49
C ASN A 286 20.46 -27.79 -15.07
N GLY A 287 20.30 -26.63 -15.72
CA GLY A 287 19.20 -25.70 -15.44
C GLY A 287 19.05 -25.27 -13.97
N LYS A 288 20.13 -24.82 -13.32
CA LYS A 288 20.05 -24.35 -11.93
C LYS A 288 19.37 -22.97 -11.86
N LYS A 289 18.26 -22.89 -11.12
CA LYS A 289 17.61 -21.64 -10.73
C LYS A 289 18.45 -20.93 -9.68
N LYS A 290 18.76 -19.66 -9.88
CA LYS A 290 19.36 -18.80 -8.85
C LYS A 290 18.32 -17.77 -8.41
N THR A 291 18.31 -17.52 -7.11
CA THR A 291 17.39 -16.63 -6.43
C THR A 291 18.18 -15.43 -5.92
N SER A 292 17.68 -14.22 -6.16
CA SER A 292 18.37 -12.97 -5.83
C SER A 292 17.35 -11.90 -5.46
N ALA A 293 17.62 -11.09 -4.45
CA ALA A 293 16.86 -9.88 -4.15
C ALA A 293 17.47 -8.63 -4.81
N GLN A 294 18.66 -8.78 -5.40
CA GLN A 294 19.37 -7.68 -6.06
C GLN A 294 18.47 -6.97 -7.08
N ASP A 295 18.51 -5.64 -7.04
CA ASP A 295 17.75 -4.77 -7.94
C ASP A 295 16.22 -4.86 -7.79
N MET A 296 15.71 -5.42 -6.69
CA MET A 296 14.32 -5.20 -6.31
C MET A 296 14.10 -3.72 -5.98
N CYS A 297 13.15 -3.11 -6.67
CA CYS A 297 12.79 -1.71 -6.52
C CYS A 297 11.38 -1.53 -5.95
N VAL A 298 11.16 -0.38 -5.32
CA VAL A 298 9.86 0.13 -4.88
C VAL A 298 9.55 1.41 -5.61
N MET A 299 8.35 1.49 -6.19
CA MET A 299 7.80 2.74 -6.72
C MET A 299 6.57 3.13 -5.90
N LEU A 300 6.38 4.44 -5.70
CA LEU A 300 5.32 4.99 -4.87
C LEU A 300 4.16 5.51 -5.71
N PHE A 301 2.94 5.26 -5.24
CA PHE A 301 1.76 5.81 -5.87
C PHE A 301 1.37 7.15 -5.23
N SER A 302 1.03 8.12 -6.07
CA SER A 302 0.40 9.39 -5.67
C SER A 302 -1.02 9.43 -6.19
N LEU A 303 -1.90 8.82 -5.40
CA LEU A 303 -3.33 8.79 -5.65
C LEU A 303 -3.93 9.99 -4.91
N LYS A 304 -4.09 11.09 -5.66
CA LYS A 304 -4.32 12.48 -5.22
C LYS A 304 -5.50 12.75 -4.28
N GLU A 305 -6.29 11.73 -3.92
CA GLU A 305 -7.41 11.86 -2.99
C GLU A 305 -7.15 11.27 -1.59
N MET A 306 -6.00 10.65 -1.35
CA MET A 306 -5.67 10.15 0.00
C MET A 306 -5.36 11.31 0.96
N ASP A 307 -5.88 11.23 2.19
CA ASP A 307 -5.49 12.15 3.26
C ASP A 307 -3.94 12.06 3.41
N GLN A 308 -3.25 13.18 3.13
CA GLN A 308 -1.78 13.28 3.14
C GLN A 308 -1.12 12.71 4.41
N ASP A 309 -1.86 12.72 5.52
CA ASP A 309 -1.47 12.13 6.80
C ASP A 309 -1.05 10.65 6.71
N PHE A 310 -1.50 9.90 5.70
CA PHE A 310 -1.36 8.45 5.63
C PHE A 310 -0.47 7.95 4.49
N GLN A 311 -0.05 8.82 3.58
CA GLN A 311 0.87 8.47 2.48
C GLN A 311 2.24 8.00 2.99
N TYR A 312 2.50 8.21 4.28
CA TYR A 312 3.76 7.93 4.94
C TYR A 312 3.87 6.55 5.58
N GLU A 313 2.80 5.76 5.56
CA GLU A 313 2.80 4.36 6.03
C GLU A 313 3.80 3.50 5.25
N THR A 314 4.06 3.83 3.98
CA THR A 314 5.08 3.16 3.16
C THR A 314 6.47 3.23 3.79
N THR A 315 6.88 4.38 4.33
CA THR A 315 8.19 4.51 4.98
C THR A 315 8.27 3.64 6.25
N LEU A 316 7.19 3.59 7.02
CA LEU A 316 7.11 2.75 8.23
C LEU A 316 7.29 1.28 7.86
N TYR A 317 6.59 0.82 6.83
CA TYR A 317 6.68 -0.56 6.36
C TYR A 317 8.07 -0.90 5.82
N LEU A 318 8.63 -0.05 4.95
CA LEU A 318 9.95 -0.28 4.36
C LEU A 318 11.04 -0.36 5.43
N ASN A 319 11.00 0.51 6.44
CA ASN A 319 11.93 0.41 7.56
C ASN A 319 11.79 -0.89 8.34
N ALA A 320 10.57 -1.34 8.61
CA ALA A 320 10.37 -2.62 9.27
C ALA A 320 10.93 -3.78 8.44
N LEU A 321 10.69 -3.79 7.13
CA LEU A 321 11.26 -4.77 6.21
C LEU A 321 12.79 -4.75 6.25
N ILE A 322 13.41 -3.58 6.12
CA ILE A 322 14.87 -3.40 6.17
C ILE A 322 15.41 -3.90 7.51
N LYS A 323 14.83 -3.47 8.64
CA LYS A 323 15.26 -3.90 9.99
C LYS A 323 15.21 -5.41 10.15
N THR A 324 14.12 -6.05 9.73
CA THR A 324 13.98 -7.51 9.78
C THR A 324 15.07 -8.18 8.94
N CYS A 325 15.32 -7.70 7.71
CA CYS A 325 16.26 -8.31 6.79
C CYS A 325 17.73 -8.06 7.15
N LEU A 326 18.03 -6.97 7.87
CA LEU A 326 19.34 -6.70 8.45
C LEU A 326 19.61 -7.60 9.68
N ALA A 327 18.61 -7.78 10.55
CA ALA A 327 18.74 -8.54 11.80
C ALA A 327 19.03 -10.03 11.58
N THR A 328 18.57 -10.62 10.46
CA THR A 328 18.87 -12.01 10.07
C THR A 328 20.37 -12.27 9.89
N THR A 329 21.21 -11.24 9.80
CA THR A 329 22.67 -11.36 9.72
C THR A 329 23.33 -11.75 11.06
N GLN A 330 22.61 -11.71 12.18
CA GLN A 330 23.15 -11.96 13.53
C GLN A 330 22.71 -13.28 14.18
N ALA A 331 22.03 -14.17 13.45
CA ALA A 331 21.53 -15.45 13.96
C ALA A 331 22.38 -16.66 13.53
#